data_AF-A0A951ZEV7-F1
#
_entry.id   AF-A0A951ZEV7-F1
#
_cell.length_a   1.000
_cell.length_b   1.000
_cell.length_c   1.000
_cell.angle_alpha   90.00
_cell.angle_beta   90.00
_cell.angle_gamma   90.00
#
_symmetry.space_group_name_H-M   'P 1'
#
loop_
_entity.id
_entity.type
_entity.pdbx_description
1 polymer ?
#
loop_
_entity_poly.entity_id
_entity_poly.type
_entity_poly.pdbx_seq_one_letter_code
_entity_poly.pdbx_strand_id
1 'polypeptide(L)'
;EREMLMQIVLKKRSLAMLATTGATAPFVGLLGTTMGVVNAFQGMAAGGGGGISSIAAGISEALITTAFGLLVAIPAVWAFNYFQTKIDNITAEMTYSSKEMIDYLIKGVSGEFGRSRFTREFNTAAQNAGKSPV
;
A
#
# COMPACT_ATOMS: atom_id res chain seq x y z
N GLU A 1 -2.93 -16.50 -9.34
CA GLU A 1 -3.76 -15.52 -8.60
C GLU A 1 -3.62 -15.60 -7.07
N ARG A 2 -3.83 -16.75 -6.41
CA ARG A 2 -3.74 -16.83 -4.93
C ARG A 2 -2.39 -16.44 -4.33
N GLU A 3 -1.28 -16.79 -4.98
CA GLU A 3 0.05 -16.39 -4.51
C GLU A 3 0.30 -14.88 -4.64
N MET A 4 -0.25 -14.26 -5.70
CA MET A 4 -0.17 -12.81 -5.92
C MET A 4 -0.91 -12.04 -4.82
N LEU A 5 -2.11 -12.53 -4.45
CA LEU A 5 -2.90 -11.94 -3.38
C LEU A 5 -2.19 -12.04 -2.03
N MET A 6 -1.57 -13.19 -1.71
CA MET A 6 -0.83 -13.37 -0.45
C MET A 6 0.38 -12.43 -0.33
N GLN A 7 1.14 -12.27 -1.42
CA GLN A 7 2.31 -11.36 -1.47
C GLN A 7 1.90 -9.88 -1.25
N ILE A 8 0.78 -9.47 -1.85
CA ILE A 8 0.24 -8.11 -1.68
C ILE A 8 -0.26 -7.89 -0.26
N VAL A 9 -0.95 -8.87 0.33
CA VAL A 9 -1.49 -8.77 1.70
C VAL A 9 -0.38 -8.59 2.73
N LEU A 10 0.72 -9.33 2.61
CA LEU A 10 1.86 -9.20 3.53
C LEU A 10 2.52 -7.81 3.44
N LYS A 11 2.76 -7.31 2.23
CA LYS A 11 3.31 -5.97 2.00
C LYS A 11 2.37 -4.85 2.49
N LYS A 12 1.06 -5.04 2.32
CA LYS A 12 0.04 -4.11 2.85
C LYS A 12 -0.02 -4.10 4.38
N ARG A 13 0.26 -5.22 5.05
CA ARG A 13 0.30 -5.28 6.52
C ARG A 13 1.39 -4.39 7.12
N SER A 14 2.60 -4.41 6.57
CA SER A 14 3.68 -3.51 7.02
C SER A 14 3.38 -2.04 6.73
N LEU A 15 2.76 -1.75 5.58
CA LEU A 15 2.30 -0.40 5.25
C LEU A 15 1.22 0.11 6.21
N ALA A 16 0.27 -0.74 6.60
CA ALA A 16 -0.78 -0.37 7.54
C ALA A 16 -0.19 0.05 8.90
N MET A 17 0.85 -0.64 9.38
CA MET A 17 1.56 -0.24 10.60
C MET A 17 2.23 1.13 10.47
N LEU A 18 2.88 1.42 9.33
CA LEU A 18 3.47 2.74 9.05
C LEU A 18 2.40 3.84 8.99
N ALA A 19 1.27 3.56 8.33
CA ALA A 19 0.14 4.50 8.24
C ALA A 19 -0.43 4.83 9.62
N THR A 20 -0.69 3.80 10.43
CA THR A 20 -1.19 3.98 11.79
C THR A 20 -0.19 4.74 12.63
N THR A 21 1.10 4.39 12.58
CA THR A 21 2.15 5.08 13.35
C THR A 21 2.28 6.54 12.93
N GLY A 22 2.29 6.84 11.64
CA GLY A 22 2.35 8.21 11.13
C GLY A 22 1.13 9.05 11.52
N ALA A 23 -0.06 8.44 11.60
CA ALA A 23 -1.28 9.11 12.02
C ALA A 23 -1.39 9.28 13.55
N THR A 24 -0.89 8.32 14.34
CA THR A 24 -1.05 8.34 15.80
C THR A 24 0.11 8.99 16.55
N ALA A 25 1.33 8.98 16.00
CA ALA A 25 2.51 9.56 16.65
C ALA A 25 2.36 11.05 17.05
N PRO A 26 1.74 11.94 16.24
CA PRO A 26 1.49 13.32 16.66
C PRO A 26 0.57 13.41 17.88
N PHE A 27 -0.44 12.54 17.96
CA PHE A 27 -1.37 12.53 19.10
C PHE A 27 -0.71 12.05 20.38
N VAL A 28 0.28 11.15 20.29
CA VAL A 28 1.10 10.75 21.44
C VAL A 28 1.94 11.93 21.96
N GLY A 29 2.53 12.72 21.06
CA GLY A 29 3.25 13.95 21.43
C GLY A 29 2.34 14.98 22.11
N LEU A 30 1.14 15.19 21.54
CA LEU A 30 0.13 16.08 22.10
C LEU A 30 -0.33 15.63 23.50
N LEU A 31 -0.53 14.33 23.72
CA LEU A 31 -0.81 13.79 25.05
C LEU A 31 0.33 14.08 26.03
N GLY A 32 1.58 13.95 25.60
CA GLY A 32 2.73 14.33 26.40
C GLY A 32 2.72 15.80 26.81
N THR A 33 2.36 16.70 25.88
CA THR A 33 2.23 18.12 26.22
C THR A 33 1.13 18.39 27.25
N THR A 34 -0.03 17.75 27.12
CA THR A 34 -1.15 18.00 28.05
C THR A 34 -0.79 17.52 29.45
N MET A 35 -0.13 16.37 29.59
CA MET A 35 0.35 15.85 30.87
C MET A 35 1.44 16.75 31.48
N GLY A 36 2.41 17.21 30.69
CA GLY A 36 3.47 18.11 31.16
C GLY A 36 2.94 19.46 31.64
N VAL A 37 1.96 20.03 30.92
CA VAL A 37 1.28 21.27 31.32
C VAL A 37 0.51 21.07 32.62
N VAL A 38 -0.27 19.99 32.75
CA VAL A 38 -1.01 19.68 34.00
C VAL A 38 -0.06 19.54 35.18
N ASN A 39 1.06 18.83 35.01
CA ASN A 39 2.06 18.67 36.07
C ASN A 39 2.71 20.00 36.47
N ALA A 40 3.01 20.88 35.51
CA ALA A 40 3.55 22.21 35.78
C ALA A 40 2.57 23.05 36.63
N PHE A 41 1.27 23.04 36.29
CA PHE A 41 0.25 23.75 37.06
C PHE A 41 0.00 23.13 38.44
N GLN A 42 0.05 21.80 38.58
CA GLN A 42 -0.05 21.14 39.89
C GLN A 42 1.12 21.48 40.81
N GLY A 43 2.35 21.51 40.29
CA GLY A 43 3.54 21.92 41.05
C GLY A 43 3.44 23.36 41.55
N MET A 44 2.94 24.27 40.70
CA MET A 44 2.71 25.66 41.08
C MET A 44 1.61 25.82 42.16
N ALA A 45 0.53 25.05 42.06
CA ALA A 45 -0.55 25.04 43.04
C ALA A 45 -0.10 24.48 44.40
N ALA A 46 0.69 23.40 44.40
CA ALA A 46 1.25 22.81 45.62
C ALA A 46 2.32 23.71 46.28
N GLY A 47 3.06 24.49 45.48
CA GLY A 47 4.06 25.45 45.95
C GLY A 47 3.51 26.76 46.52
N GLY A 48 2.18 26.92 46.62
CA GLY A 48 1.56 28.08 47.27
C GLY A 48 1.54 29.36 46.42
N GLY A 49 1.50 29.26 45.09
CA GLY A 49 1.49 30.41 44.18
C GLY A 49 2.89 30.77 43.69
N GLY A 50 3.57 29.82 43.04
CA GLY A 50 4.81 30.09 42.32
C GLY A 50 4.60 31.00 41.12
N GLY A 51 5.48 31.99 40.92
CA GLY A 51 5.43 32.88 39.76
C GLY A 51 5.63 32.16 38.43
N ILE A 52 5.37 32.83 37.29
CA ILE A 52 5.46 32.27 35.92
C ILE A 52 6.79 31.51 35.67
N SER A 53 7.87 31.91 36.34
CA SER A 53 9.17 31.24 36.32
C SER A 53 9.11 29.76 36.72
N SER A 54 8.24 29.36 37.65
CA SER A 54 8.15 27.97 38.14
C SER A 54 7.44 27.03 37.16
N ILE A 55 6.57 27.55 36.29
CA ILE A 55 5.88 26.75 35.26
C ILE A 55 6.61 26.75 33.91
N ALA A 56 7.45 27.75 33.65
CA ALA A 56 8.14 27.92 32.38
C ALA A 56 8.99 26.70 31.99
N ALA A 57 9.70 26.10 32.95
CA ALA A 57 10.50 24.89 32.71
C ALA A 57 9.62 23.68 32.34
N GLY A 58 8.54 23.43 33.08
CA GLY A 58 7.64 22.30 32.81
C GLY A 58 6.90 22.41 31.48
N ILE A 59 6.55 23.63 31.06
CA ILE A 59 5.96 23.87 29.73
C ILE A 59 7.01 23.69 28.62
N SER A 60 8.25 24.08 28.84
CA SER A 60 9.34 23.85 27.88
C SER A 60 9.57 22.35 27.64
N GLU A 61 9.59 21.54 28.70
CA GLU A 61 9.72 20.08 28.59
C GLU A 61 8.51 19.44 27.89
N ALA A 62 7.31 19.95 28.18
CA ALA A 62 6.10 19.55 27.48
C ALA A 62 6.24 19.76 25.96
N LEU A 63 6.69 20.93 25.52
CA LEU A 63 6.86 21.26 24.08
C LEU A 63 7.85 20.35 23.36
N ILE A 64 8.93 19.94 24.03
CA ILE A 64 9.91 18.99 23.48
C ILE A 64 9.25 17.65 23.15
N THR A 65 8.28 17.20 23.96
CA THR A 65 7.57 15.94 23.73
C THR A 65 6.75 15.96 22.43
N THR A 66 6.14 17.10 22.09
CA THR A 66 5.45 17.27 20.79
C THR A 66 6.44 17.33 19.63
N ALA A 67 7.59 17.98 19.81
CA ALA A 67 8.64 17.97 18.79
C ALA A 67 9.10 16.54 18.46
N PHE A 68 9.23 15.67 19.47
CA PHE A 68 9.52 14.24 19.26
C PHE A 68 8.39 13.50 18.53
N GLY A 69 7.13 13.74 18.90
CA GLY A 69 5.98 13.15 18.22
C GLY A 69 5.94 13.48 16.72
N LEU A 70 6.25 14.73 16.37
CA LEU A 70 6.36 15.17 14.97
C LEU A 70 7.59 14.60 14.26
N LEU A 71 8.74 14.54 14.95
CA LEU A 71 9.98 13.96 14.42
C LEU A 71 9.80 12.49 14.03
N VAL A 72 9.00 11.73 14.78
CA VAL A 72 8.67 10.33 14.44
C VAL A 72 7.60 10.24 13.36
N ALA A 73 6.59 11.12 13.38
CA ALA A 73 5.48 11.10 12.43
C ALA A 73 5.90 11.40 10.98
N ILE A 74 6.76 12.42 10.78
CA ILE A 74 7.14 12.90 9.43
C ILE A 74 7.82 11.78 8.61
N PRO A 75 8.86 11.10 9.10
CA PRO A 75 9.51 10.01 8.36
C PRO A 75 8.56 8.82 8.15
N ALA A 76 7.69 8.51 9.11
CA ALA A 76 6.73 7.41 8.99
C ALA A 76 5.75 7.64 7.84
N VAL A 77 5.19 8.85 7.73
CA VAL A 77 4.28 9.23 6.64
C VAL A 77 5.01 9.29 5.30
N TRP A 78 6.26 9.76 5.28
CA TRP A 78 7.07 9.80 4.06
C TRP A 78 7.37 8.39 3.53
N ALA A 79 7.81 7.49 4.40
CA ALA A 79 8.03 6.09 4.08
C ALA A 79 6.74 5.40 3.60
N PHE A 80 5.61 5.65 4.27
CA PHE A 80 4.31 5.11 3.87
C PHE A 80 3.97 5.51 2.43
N ASN A 81 4.06 6.79 2.09
CA ASN A 81 3.78 7.27 0.72
C ASN A 81 4.71 6.61 -0.31
N TYR A 82 6.01 6.54 -0.03
CA TYR A 82 6.98 5.92 -0.95
C TYR A 82 6.68 4.42 -1.20
N PHE A 83 6.47 3.65 -0.14
CA PHE A 83 6.21 2.22 -0.26
C PHE A 83 4.84 1.92 -0.87
N GLN A 84 3.83 2.76 -0.60
CA GLN A 84 2.50 2.65 -1.20
C GLN A 84 2.58 2.76 -2.72
N THR A 85 3.21 3.82 -3.26
CA THR A 85 3.41 3.99 -4.70
C THR A 85 4.18 2.82 -5.32
N LYS A 86 5.21 2.30 -4.63
CA LYS A 86 5.98 1.15 -5.11
C LYS A 86 5.15 -0.12 -5.22
N ILE A 87 4.26 -0.37 -4.26
CA ILE A 87 3.36 -1.54 -4.26
C ILE A 87 2.30 -1.41 -5.34
N ASP A 88 1.78 -0.21 -5.56
CA ASP A 88 0.80 0.05 -6.62
C ASP A 88 1.42 -0.19 -8.01
N ASN A 89 2.66 0.26 -8.24
CA ASN A 89 3.39 -0.03 -9.48
C ASN A 89 3.61 -1.53 -9.71
N ILE A 90 4.05 -2.27 -8.69
CA ILE A 90 4.23 -3.74 -8.79
C ILE A 90 2.89 -4.44 -9.08
N THR A 91 1.80 -3.96 -8.47
CA THR A 91 0.46 -4.52 -8.69
C THR A 91 0.00 -4.25 -10.14
N ALA A 92 0.31 -3.07 -10.68
CA ALA A 92 0.02 -2.73 -12.07
C ALA A 92 0.81 -3.61 -13.05
N GLU A 93 2.11 -3.80 -12.82
CA GLU A 93 2.96 -4.68 -13.63
C GLU A 93 2.47 -6.14 -13.62
N MET A 94 2.13 -6.67 -12.45
CA MET A 94 1.57 -8.03 -12.32
C MET A 94 0.24 -8.18 -13.07
N THR A 95 -0.60 -7.15 -13.05
CA THR A 95 -1.87 -7.14 -13.78
C THR A 95 -1.64 -7.12 -15.28
N TYR A 96 -0.68 -6.32 -15.75
CA TYR A 96 -0.33 -6.25 -17.17
C TYR A 96 0.21 -7.58 -17.68
N SER A 97 1.17 -8.19 -16.96
CA SER A 97 1.75 -9.50 -17.32
C SER A 97 0.68 -10.60 -17.36
N SER A 98 -0.28 -10.58 -16.43
CA SER A 98 -1.40 -11.53 -16.43
C SER A 98 -2.31 -11.36 -17.66
N LYS A 99 -2.58 -10.11 -18.08
CA LYS A 99 -3.36 -9.82 -19.29
C LYS A 99 -2.66 -10.28 -20.55
N GLU A 100 -1.35 -10.05 -20.63
CA GLU A 100 -0.53 -10.48 -21.77
C GLU A 100 -0.54 -12.00 -21.90
N MET A 101 -0.37 -12.72 -20.79
CA MET A 101 -0.47 -14.19 -20.76
C MET A 101 -1.85 -14.69 -21.22
N ILE A 102 -2.93 -14.02 -20.81
CA ILE A 102 -4.30 -14.35 -21.27
C ILE A 102 -4.45 -14.10 -22.77
N ASP A 103 -3.95 -12.98 -23.30
CA ASP A 103 -4.03 -12.67 -24.73
C ASP A 103 -3.25 -13.70 -25.57
N TYR A 104 -2.06 -14.12 -25.11
CA TYR A 104 -1.30 -15.19 -25.76
C TYR A 104 -2.05 -16.52 -25.75
N LEU A 105 -2.67 -16.91 -24.63
CA LEU A 105 -3.47 -18.14 -24.56
C LEU A 105 -4.69 -18.08 -25.49
N ILE A 106 -5.39 -16.94 -25.55
CA ILE A 106 -6.55 -16.76 -26.44
C ILE A 106 -6.12 -16.84 -27.91
N LYS A 107 -5.03 -16.16 -28.28
CA LYS A 107 -4.48 -16.25 -29.65
C LYS A 107 -4.00 -17.66 -30.00
N GLY A 108 -3.35 -18.35 -29.08
CA GLY A 108 -2.91 -19.74 -29.26
C GLY A 108 -4.09 -20.68 -29.52
N VAL A 109 -5.11 -20.63 -28.66
CA VAL A 109 -6.33 -21.45 -28.81
C VAL A 109 -7.08 -21.12 -30.10
N SER A 110 -7.23 -19.83 -30.43
CA SER A 110 -7.94 -19.40 -31.65
C SER A 110 -7.18 -19.79 -32.93
N GLY A 111 -5.84 -19.71 -32.92
CA GLY A 111 -4.99 -20.09 -34.05
C GLY A 111 -5.02 -21.58 -34.36
N GLU A 112 -5.02 -22.43 -33.33
CA GLU A 112 -5.10 -23.89 -33.48
C GLU A 112 -6.49 -24.36 -33.93
N PHE A 113 -7.54 -23.74 -33.40
CA PHE A 113 -8.92 -24.05 -33.77
C PHE A 113 -9.29 -23.58 -35.19
N GLY A 114 -8.76 -22.43 -35.62
CA GLY A 114 -8.96 -21.91 -36.97
C GLY A 114 -8.29 -22.74 -38.05
N ARG A 115 -7.03 -23.15 -37.85
CA ARG A 115 -6.29 -24.01 -38.82
C ARG A 115 -6.89 -25.40 -38.95
N SER A 116 -7.35 -26.00 -37.85
CA SER A 116 -7.89 -27.36 -37.87
C SER A 116 -9.24 -27.46 -38.57
N ARG A 117 -10.13 -26.46 -38.44
CA ARG A 117 -11.37 -26.39 -39.24
C ARG A 117 -11.08 -26.15 -40.72
N PHE A 118 -10.22 -25.18 -41.04
CA PHE A 118 -9.91 -24.87 -42.43
C PHE A 118 -9.25 -26.05 -43.14
N THR A 119 -8.31 -26.73 -42.48
CA THR A 119 -7.63 -27.88 -43.08
C THR A 119 -8.56 -29.07 -43.28
N ARG A 120 -9.54 -29.29 -42.38
CA ARG A 120 -10.58 -30.30 -42.60
C ARG A 120 -11.50 -29.95 -43.76
N GLU A 121 -11.95 -28.71 -43.88
CA GLU A 121 -12.82 -28.29 -44.99
C GLU A 121 -12.10 -28.33 -46.33
N PHE A 122 -10.86 -27.86 -46.40
CA PHE A 122 -10.05 -27.94 -47.63
C PHE A 122 -9.74 -29.37 -48.03
N ASN A 123 -9.40 -30.24 -47.07
CA ASN A 123 -9.12 -31.64 -47.38
C ASN A 123 -10.40 -32.39 -47.80
N THR A 124 -11.55 -32.07 -47.20
CA THR A 124 -12.86 -32.66 -47.59
C THR A 124 -13.33 -32.15 -48.96
N ALA A 125 -13.11 -30.87 -49.27
CA ALA A 125 -13.41 -30.28 -50.56
C ALA A 125 -12.48 -30.81 -51.68
N ALA A 126 -11.18 -30.92 -51.41
CA ALA A 126 -10.21 -31.51 -52.33
C ALA A 126 -10.48 -32.99 -52.60
N GLN A 127 -10.92 -33.74 -51.58
CA GLN A 127 -11.27 -35.16 -51.71
C GLN A 127 -12.54 -35.41 -52.53
N ASN A 128 -13.47 -34.43 -52.57
CA ASN A 128 -14.66 -34.49 -53.43
C ASN A 128 -14.40 -33.99 -54.86
N ALA A 129 -13.44 -33.08 -55.09
CA ALA A 129 -13.09 -32.59 -56.43
C ALA A 129 -12.39 -33.64 -57.31
N GLY A 130 -11.81 -34.69 -56.73
CA GLY A 130 -11.15 -35.79 -57.46
C GLY A 130 -12.09 -36.93 -57.90
N LYS A 131 -13.37 -36.90 -57.51
CA LYS A 131 -14.39 -37.86 -57.96
C LYS A 131 -15.28 -37.21 -59.01
N SER A 132 -14.76 -37.07 -60.24
CA SER A 132 -15.65 -36.89 -61.39
C SER A 132 -16.38 -38.21 -61.64
N PRO A 133 -17.72 -38.22 -61.72
CA PRO A 133 -18.47 -39.41 -62.08
C PRO A 133 -18.14 -39.79 -63.53
N VAL A 134 -17.61 -40.99 -63.72
CA VAL A 134 -17.71 -41.74 -64.98
C VAL A 134 -19.15 -42.12 -65.23
#